data_AF-A0AAV3XHI5-F1
#
_entry.id   AF-A0AAV3XHI5-F1
#
_cell.length_a   1.000
_cell.length_b   1.000
_cell.length_c   1.000
_cell.angle_alpha   90.00
_cell.angle_beta   90.00
_cell.angle_gamma   90.00
#
_symmetry.space_group_name_H-M   'P 1'
#
loop_
_entity.id
_entity.type
_entity.pdbx_description
1 polymer ?
#
loop_
_entity_poly.entity_id
_entity_poly.type
_entity_poly.pdbx_seq_one_letter_code
_entity_poly.pdbx_strand_id
1 'polypeptide(L)'
;MSDNKQQDGSDNKQQGNFWKSLPGIITALGGGVGIAAIITGIISAQQALFPQSSKPSPTSTTPDTPTPTPKLENPNPFKVYPTSPKGTRFTNNQSSTKTYRFFAKGTWSYNPGVKKKYGAEGDTNYTEAKGYKLPGVAEESLIVRRQNGSYQYVGAEKALTLDAVESVWFTINEANDGQGEKYNDNTGFLTVEWECEDCKP
;
A
#
# COMPACT_ATOMS: atom_id res chain seq x y z
N MET A 1 -41.05 -36.72 6.13
CA MET A 1 -41.73 -36.08 4.99
C MET A 1 -42.60 -34.97 5.54
N SER A 2 -42.11 -33.74 5.46
CA SER A 2 -42.90 -32.51 5.46
C SER A 2 -41.98 -31.43 4.89
N ASP A 3 -42.21 -31.13 3.62
CA ASP A 3 -41.62 -30.02 2.90
C ASP A 3 -42.13 -28.70 3.50
N ASN A 4 -41.21 -27.76 3.76
CA ASN A 4 -41.60 -26.37 3.95
C ASN A 4 -40.67 -25.48 3.12
N LYS A 5 -41.11 -25.21 1.89
CA LYS A 5 -40.58 -24.15 1.03
C LYS A 5 -41.27 -22.85 1.42
N GLN A 6 -40.48 -21.83 1.76
CA GLN A 6 -40.90 -20.44 1.64
C GLN A 6 -39.81 -19.65 0.92
N GLN A 7 -40.11 -19.27 -0.32
CA GLN A 7 -39.47 -18.21 -1.09
C GLN A 7 -40.18 -16.90 -0.77
N ASP A 8 -39.41 -15.84 -0.50
CA ASP A 8 -39.46 -14.48 -1.06
C ASP A 8 -38.60 -13.61 -0.13
N GLY A 9 -37.69 -12.75 -0.57
CA GLY A 9 -37.84 -11.78 -1.64
C GLY A 9 -37.43 -10.44 -1.02
N SER A 10 -36.20 -10.00 -1.26
CA SER A 10 -35.77 -8.63 -0.94
C SER A 10 -34.55 -8.27 -1.78
N ASP A 11 -34.85 -7.80 -2.99
CA ASP A 11 -33.97 -6.98 -3.80
C ASP A 11 -33.66 -5.68 -3.05
N ASN A 12 -32.49 -5.56 -2.44
CA ASN A 12 -31.98 -4.28 -1.97
C ASN A 12 -30.85 -3.79 -2.89
N LYS A 13 -31.24 -3.25 -4.04
CA LYS A 13 -30.38 -2.42 -4.87
C LYS A 13 -30.22 -1.06 -4.21
N GLN A 14 -29.25 -0.91 -3.31
CA GLN A 14 -28.71 0.41 -2.98
C GLN A 14 -27.41 0.65 -3.76
N GLN A 15 -27.58 1.44 -4.81
CA GLN A 15 -26.53 2.15 -5.51
C GLN A 15 -25.83 3.10 -4.52
N GLY A 16 -24.54 2.85 -4.27
CA GLY A 16 -23.63 3.75 -3.58
C GLY A 16 -22.52 4.19 -4.52
N ASN A 17 -22.83 5.07 -5.47
CA ASN A 17 -21.84 5.81 -6.26
C ASN A 17 -21.05 6.75 -5.35
N PHE A 18 -19.84 6.40 -4.90
CA PHE A 18 -18.99 7.39 -4.23
C PHE A 18 -17.50 7.07 -4.27
N TRP A 19 -16.89 7.04 -5.46
CA TRP A 19 -15.58 7.68 -5.67
C TRP A 19 -15.54 8.23 -7.10
N LYS A 20 -15.59 9.56 -7.20
CA LYS A 20 -15.35 10.32 -8.43
C LYS A 20 -13.94 9.99 -8.92
N SER A 21 -13.83 9.25 -10.01
CA SER A 21 -12.60 9.15 -10.79
C SER A 21 -12.18 10.55 -11.23
N LEU A 22 -11.01 11.00 -10.81
CA LEU A 22 -10.33 12.12 -11.45
C LEU A 22 -10.12 11.77 -12.94
N PRO A 23 -10.39 12.68 -13.88
CA PRO A 23 -10.04 12.47 -15.28
C PRO A 23 -8.51 12.55 -15.43
N GLY A 24 -7.86 11.38 -15.39
CA GLY A 24 -6.48 11.20 -15.82
C GLY A 24 -6.42 11.16 -17.34
N ILE A 25 -5.61 12.06 -17.90
CA ILE A 25 -5.35 12.21 -19.33
C ILE A 25 -4.75 10.91 -19.89
N ILE A 26 -5.44 10.25 -20.83
CA ILE A 26 -4.88 9.15 -21.61
C ILE A 26 -4.02 9.76 -22.71
N THR A 27 -2.71 9.79 -22.49
CA THR A 27 -1.74 10.01 -23.58
C THR A 27 -1.55 8.70 -24.32
N ALA A 28 -2.38 8.46 -25.33
CA ALA A 28 -2.15 7.41 -26.33
C ALA A 28 -1.22 7.95 -27.42
N LEU A 29 0.06 7.59 -27.33
CA LEU A 29 1.03 7.75 -28.42
C LEU A 29 1.09 6.44 -29.21
N GLY A 30 0.71 6.50 -30.49
CA GLY A 30 1.18 5.55 -31.49
C GLY A 30 0.10 4.94 -32.38
N GLY A 31 -0.09 5.53 -33.56
CA GLY A 31 -0.53 4.77 -34.73
C GLY A 31 -1.67 5.39 -35.55
N GLY A 32 -1.33 6.34 -36.42
CA GLY A 32 -1.94 6.42 -37.75
C GLY A 32 -3.29 7.13 -37.88
N VAL A 33 -3.24 8.22 -38.66
CA VAL A 33 -4.33 8.81 -39.46
C VAL A 33 -5.38 9.66 -38.71
N GLY A 34 -5.01 10.93 -38.50
CA GLY A 34 -5.83 12.09 -38.85
C GLY A 34 -7.09 12.37 -38.01
N ILE A 35 -6.94 13.09 -36.89
CA ILE A 35 -7.96 14.03 -36.39
C ILE A 35 -7.24 15.25 -35.79
N ALA A 36 -7.51 16.43 -36.36
CA ALA A 36 -7.11 17.71 -35.78
C ALA A 36 -8.08 18.06 -34.65
N ALA A 37 -7.59 18.14 -33.41
CA ALA A 37 -8.36 18.68 -32.29
C ALA A 37 -7.59 19.86 -31.69
N ILE A 38 -8.11 21.06 -31.95
CA ILE A 38 -7.71 22.32 -31.35
C ILE A 38 -8.24 22.32 -29.91
N ILE A 39 -7.35 22.40 -28.91
CA ILE A 39 -7.73 22.65 -27.52
C ILE A 39 -7.39 24.10 -27.19
N THR A 40 -8.43 24.91 -27.05
CA THR A 40 -8.40 26.34 -26.74
C THR A 40 -8.75 26.56 -25.27
N GLY A 41 -7.90 27.33 -24.57
CA GLY A 41 -8.27 28.15 -23.40
C GLY A 41 -8.33 27.42 -22.05
N ILE A 42 -8.12 28.06 -20.89
CA ILE A 42 -8.06 29.49 -20.57
C ILE A 42 -7.09 29.69 -19.39
N ILE A 43 -6.29 30.75 -19.49
CA ILE A 43 -5.44 31.31 -18.43
C ILE A 43 -6.35 32.03 -17.43
N SER A 44 -6.23 31.68 -16.14
CA SER A 44 -6.70 32.54 -15.05
C SER A 44 -5.54 32.81 -14.11
N ALA A 45 -4.77 33.84 -14.43
CA ALA A 45 -3.88 34.50 -13.49
C ALA A 45 -4.73 35.44 -12.63
N GLN A 46 -4.79 35.20 -11.32
CA GLN A 46 -5.16 36.23 -10.36
C GLN A 46 -4.00 36.43 -9.39
N GLN A 47 -3.30 37.53 -9.64
CA GLN A 47 -2.42 38.17 -8.68
C GLN A 47 -3.26 38.75 -7.55
N ALA A 48 -2.89 38.45 -6.31
CA ALA A 48 -3.19 39.29 -5.16
C ALA A 48 -1.87 39.59 -4.46
N LEU A 49 -1.23 40.70 -4.86
CA LEU A 49 -0.08 41.28 -4.17
C LEU A 49 -0.61 42.13 -3.02
N PHE A 50 -0.48 41.64 -1.79
CA PHE A 50 -0.57 42.47 -0.60
C PHE A 50 0.83 42.58 0.04
N PRO A 51 1.38 43.79 0.23
CA PRO A 51 2.55 43.98 1.06
C PRO A 51 2.14 43.89 2.54
N GLN A 52 2.36 42.73 3.17
CA GLN A 52 2.31 42.62 4.63
C GLN A 52 3.62 43.18 5.22
N SER A 53 3.55 44.39 5.74
CA SER A 53 4.57 44.95 6.61
C SER A 53 4.45 44.29 7.99
N SER A 54 5.27 43.26 8.24
CA SER A 54 5.37 42.63 9.56
C SER A 54 6.48 43.29 10.37
N LYS A 55 6.06 43.96 11.44
CA LYS A 55 6.87 44.49 12.55
C LYS A 55 7.85 43.41 13.07
N PRO A 56 9.14 43.69 13.25
CA PRO A 56 10.09 42.73 13.82
C PRO A 56 9.69 42.44 15.27
N SER A 57 9.36 41.19 15.54
CA SER A 57 9.10 40.68 16.88
C SER A 57 10.45 40.35 17.56
N PRO A 58 10.63 40.64 18.86
CA PRO A 58 11.88 40.38 19.56
C PRO A 58 12.18 38.88 19.61
N THR A 59 13.39 38.53 19.16
CA THR A 59 13.94 37.19 19.16
C THR A 59 14.12 36.69 20.60
N SER A 60 13.19 35.87 21.08
CA SER A 60 13.40 35.07 22.29
C SER A 60 14.31 33.89 21.95
N THR A 61 15.57 34.00 22.34
CA THR A 61 16.56 32.92 22.30
C THR A 61 16.10 31.80 23.23
N THR A 62 15.42 30.81 22.65
CA THR A 62 15.04 29.59 23.36
C THR A 62 16.23 28.65 23.32
N PRO A 63 16.62 27.99 24.43
CA PRO A 63 17.72 27.04 24.43
C PRO A 63 17.48 25.94 23.40
N ASP A 64 18.47 25.70 22.55
CA ASP A 64 18.44 24.68 21.50
C ASP A 64 18.14 23.31 22.12
N THR A 65 16.87 22.91 22.03
CA THR A 65 16.48 21.53 22.32
C THR A 65 17.12 20.67 21.24
N PRO A 66 17.90 19.65 21.59
CA PRO A 66 18.59 18.81 20.62
C PRO A 66 17.56 18.28 19.62
N THR A 67 17.75 18.62 18.35
CA THR A 67 16.86 18.17 17.27
C THR A 67 16.91 16.64 17.26
N PRO A 68 15.78 15.94 17.45
CA PRO A 68 15.77 14.48 17.45
C PRO A 68 16.28 13.98 16.10
N THR A 69 17.30 13.11 16.14
CA THR A 69 17.83 12.47 14.93
C THR A 69 16.68 11.76 14.20
N PRO A 70 16.38 12.12 12.94
CA PRO A 70 15.27 11.51 12.22
C PRO A 70 15.51 10.01 12.07
N LYS A 71 14.56 9.21 12.54
CA LYS A 71 14.56 7.76 12.36
C LYS A 71 14.49 7.45 10.86
N LEU A 72 15.42 6.63 10.35
CA LEU A 72 15.44 6.23 8.95
C LEU A 72 14.09 5.59 8.59
N GLU A 73 13.36 6.21 7.65
CA GLU A 73 11.99 5.82 7.30
C GLU A 73 11.94 4.46 6.58
N ASN A 74 13.05 4.04 5.95
CA ASN A 74 13.17 2.77 5.22
C ASN A 74 14.48 2.03 5.56
N PRO A 75 14.59 1.34 6.70
CA PRO A 75 15.76 0.52 6.96
C PRO A 75 15.90 -0.59 5.89
N ASN A 76 17.14 -0.93 5.56
CA ASN A 76 17.46 -2.06 4.69
C ASN A 76 18.42 -3.00 5.41
N PRO A 77 17.98 -4.21 5.82
CA PRO A 77 16.63 -4.76 5.66
C PRO A 77 15.60 -4.19 6.65
N PHE A 78 14.31 -4.46 6.41
CA PHE A 78 13.24 -4.31 7.39
C PHE A 78 12.55 -5.64 7.69
N LYS A 79 11.78 -5.70 8.80
CA LYS A 79 11.04 -6.89 9.21
C LYS A 79 9.55 -6.70 8.99
N VAL A 80 8.88 -7.75 8.52
CA VAL A 80 7.42 -7.86 8.42
C VAL A 80 6.98 -8.85 9.48
N TYR A 81 6.29 -8.34 10.50
CA TYR A 81 5.77 -9.16 11.58
C TYR A 81 4.35 -9.62 11.24
N PRO A 82 4.06 -10.91 11.35
CA PRO A 82 2.71 -11.43 11.13
C PRO A 82 1.73 -10.95 12.21
N THR A 83 2.22 -10.42 13.33
CA THR A 83 1.40 -9.81 14.38
C THR A 83 0.94 -8.38 14.06
N SER A 84 1.44 -7.78 12.97
CA SER A 84 1.10 -6.41 12.56
C SER A 84 0.04 -6.43 11.45
N PRO A 85 -1.26 -6.23 11.78
CA PRO A 85 -2.31 -6.23 10.76
C PRO A 85 -2.15 -5.08 9.75
N LYS A 86 -1.54 -3.96 10.18
CA LYS A 86 -1.22 -2.81 9.32
C LYS A 86 0.03 -3.03 8.48
N GLY A 87 0.84 -4.06 8.80
CA GLY A 87 2.10 -4.33 8.12
C GLY A 87 3.24 -3.39 8.49
N THR A 88 4.30 -3.44 7.70
CA THR A 88 5.48 -2.58 7.80
C THR A 88 5.51 -1.62 6.61
N ARG A 89 5.65 -0.32 6.89
CA ARG A 89 5.65 0.74 5.86
C ARG A 89 6.99 0.80 5.13
N PHE A 90 6.92 1.04 3.83
CA PHE A 90 8.02 1.46 2.97
C PHE A 90 7.57 2.68 2.16
N THR A 91 8.41 3.71 2.05
CA THR A 91 8.12 4.95 1.32
C THR A 91 9.15 5.17 0.22
N ASN A 92 8.73 5.47 -1.01
CA ASN A 92 9.63 6.02 -2.01
C ASN A 92 10.01 7.46 -1.63
N ASN A 93 11.18 7.66 -1.03
CA ASN A 93 11.63 9.00 -0.61
C ASN A 93 12.19 9.85 -1.77
N GLN A 94 12.17 9.36 -3.01
CA GLN A 94 12.60 10.11 -4.17
C GLN A 94 11.50 11.05 -4.66
N SER A 95 11.91 12.14 -5.31
CA SER A 95 11.00 13.12 -5.95
C SER A 95 10.43 12.63 -7.30
N SER A 96 10.73 11.40 -7.69
CA SER A 96 10.31 10.78 -8.95
C SER A 96 9.88 9.34 -8.73
N THR A 97 9.14 8.80 -9.70
CA THR A 97 8.79 7.39 -9.75
C THR A 97 10.06 6.54 -9.82
N LYS A 98 10.11 5.47 -9.01
CA LYS A 98 11.24 4.55 -8.93
C LYS A 98 10.79 3.11 -8.87
N THR A 99 11.64 2.21 -9.33
CA THR A 99 11.41 0.76 -9.27
C THR A 99 12.29 0.14 -8.21
N TYR A 100 11.64 -0.53 -7.26
CA TYR A 100 12.30 -1.21 -6.15
C TYR A 100 12.09 -2.72 -6.28
N ARG A 101 13.18 -3.48 -6.24
CA ARG A 101 13.13 -4.95 -6.12
C ARG A 101 13.23 -5.34 -4.65
N PHE A 102 12.29 -6.15 -4.21
CA PHE A 102 12.20 -6.64 -2.83
C PHE A 102 12.49 -8.14 -2.80
N PHE A 103 13.26 -8.56 -1.81
CA PHE A 103 13.62 -9.95 -1.55
C PHE A 103 13.22 -10.31 -0.12
N ALA A 104 12.30 -11.26 0.02
CA ALA A 104 11.76 -11.68 1.30
C ALA A 104 12.30 -13.06 1.69
N LYS A 105 12.81 -13.16 2.92
CA LYS A 105 13.33 -14.42 3.49
C LYS A 105 12.91 -14.61 4.94
N GLY A 106 13.11 -15.81 5.44
CA GLY A 106 12.70 -16.20 6.79
C GLY A 106 11.36 -16.92 6.79
N THR A 107 10.85 -17.19 7.98
CA THR A 107 9.63 -17.95 8.16
C THR A 107 8.87 -17.49 9.38
N TRP A 108 7.57 -17.72 9.37
CA TRP A 108 6.67 -17.38 10.48
C TRP A 108 5.61 -18.48 10.67
N SER A 109 4.79 -18.40 11.73
CA SER A 109 3.66 -19.32 11.99
C SER A 109 2.46 -18.56 12.53
N TYR A 110 1.25 -18.95 12.14
CA TYR A 110 0.01 -18.39 12.69
C TYR A 110 -0.26 -18.79 14.14
N ASN A 111 0.48 -19.77 14.68
CA ASN A 111 0.37 -20.16 16.08
C ASN A 111 1.67 -20.82 16.57
N PRO A 112 2.15 -20.56 17.80
CA PRO A 112 3.37 -21.18 18.34
C PRO A 112 3.30 -22.70 18.47
N GLY A 113 2.11 -23.26 18.70
CA GLY A 113 1.86 -24.69 18.85
C GLY A 113 1.81 -25.44 17.51
N VAL A 114 1.72 -24.73 16.40
CA VAL A 114 1.71 -25.31 15.06
C VAL A 114 3.13 -25.45 14.54
N LYS A 115 3.48 -26.67 14.11
CA LYS A 115 4.81 -26.97 13.54
C LYS A 115 5.00 -26.38 12.15
N LYS A 116 3.90 -26.13 11.43
CA LYS A 116 3.94 -25.57 10.08
C LYS A 116 4.51 -24.15 10.13
N LYS A 117 5.46 -23.88 9.23
CA LYS A 117 6.08 -22.58 9.05
C LYS A 117 5.84 -22.14 7.62
N TYR A 118 5.58 -20.85 7.45
CA TYR A 118 5.28 -20.24 6.17
C TYR A 118 6.42 -19.31 5.79
N GLY A 119 6.88 -19.44 4.55
CA GLY A 119 7.77 -18.46 3.92
C GLY A 119 6.97 -17.31 3.31
N ALA A 120 7.64 -16.47 2.54
CA ALA A 120 6.99 -15.34 1.86
C ALA A 120 6.00 -15.78 0.77
N GLU A 121 6.14 -16.98 0.21
CA GLU A 121 5.18 -17.54 -0.76
C GLU A 121 3.85 -18.00 -0.11
N GLY A 122 3.80 -18.11 1.22
CA GLY A 122 2.61 -18.60 1.93
C GLY A 122 2.39 -20.11 1.80
N ASP A 123 1.13 -20.54 1.94
CA ASP A 123 0.70 -21.93 1.72
C ASP A 123 0.26 -22.16 0.28
N THR A 124 1.17 -22.67 -0.54
CA THR A 124 0.88 -22.91 -1.97
C THR A 124 -0.17 -24.00 -2.21
N ASN A 125 -0.56 -24.76 -1.18
CA ASN A 125 -1.64 -25.77 -1.28
C ASN A 125 -3.04 -25.16 -1.12
N TYR A 126 -3.14 -23.92 -0.63
CA TYR A 126 -4.41 -23.23 -0.35
C TYR A 126 -4.45 -21.87 -1.04
N THR A 127 -4.82 -21.88 -2.32
CA THR A 127 -4.87 -20.68 -3.19
C THR A 127 -6.24 -20.03 -3.26
N GLU A 128 -7.30 -20.69 -2.77
CA GLU A 128 -8.69 -20.22 -2.85
C GLU A 128 -9.19 -19.58 -1.55
N ALA A 129 -8.32 -18.84 -0.88
CA ALA A 129 -8.60 -18.24 0.43
C ALA A 129 -9.65 -17.12 0.32
N LYS A 130 -10.94 -17.47 0.40
CA LYS A 130 -12.06 -16.51 0.42
C LYS A 130 -12.05 -15.72 1.72
N GLY A 131 -12.23 -14.41 1.62
CA GLY A 131 -12.24 -13.51 2.79
C GLY A 131 -10.87 -13.04 3.26
N TYR A 132 -9.80 -13.36 2.53
CA TYR A 132 -8.44 -12.88 2.80
C TYR A 132 -8.22 -11.47 2.24
N LYS A 133 -7.15 -10.79 2.69
CA LYS A 133 -6.76 -9.45 2.20
C LYS A 133 -6.61 -9.41 0.68
N LEU A 134 -6.02 -10.45 0.10
CA LEU A 134 -5.91 -10.64 -1.34
C LEU A 134 -6.49 -12.02 -1.69
N PRO A 135 -7.77 -12.11 -2.08
CA PRO A 135 -8.37 -13.36 -2.52
C PRO A 135 -7.72 -13.89 -3.81
N GLY A 136 -7.62 -15.22 -3.94
CA GLY A 136 -7.10 -15.88 -5.14
C GLY A 136 -5.57 -16.00 -5.21
N VAL A 137 -4.85 -15.64 -4.16
CA VAL A 137 -3.43 -15.97 -3.97
C VAL A 137 -3.28 -16.85 -2.73
N ALA A 138 -2.11 -17.47 -2.57
CA ALA A 138 -1.81 -18.31 -1.41
C ALA A 138 -2.11 -17.58 -0.09
N GLU A 139 -2.79 -18.26 0.84
CA GLU A 139 -2.89 -17.79 2.22
C GLU A 139 -1.50 -17.67 2.86
N GLU A 140 -1.38 -16.82 3.88
CA GLU A 140 -0.15 -16.65 4.65
C GLU A 140 1.06 -16.13 3.86
N SER A 141 0.82 -15.71 2.62
CA SER A 141 1.82 -15.12 1.74
C SER A 141 2.12 -13.67 2.07
N LEU A 142 3.30 -13.20 1.67
CA LEU A 142 3.65 -11.79 1.74
C LEU A 142 2.93 -11.03 0.62
N ILE A 143 2.19 -10.01 1.02
CA ILE A 143 1.50 -9.08 0.12
C ILE A 143 1.88 -7.65 0.47
N VAL A 144 1.58 -6.75 -0.45
CA VAL A 144 1.76 -5.31 -0.26
C VAL A 144 0.43 -4.59 -0.46
N ARG A 145 0.08 -3.70 0.48
CA ARG A 145 -1.02 -2.75 0.35
C ARG A 145 -0.49 -1.42 -0.17
N ARG A 146 -1.05 -0.94 -1.26
CA ARG A 146 -0.79 0.39 -1.84
C ARG A 146 -1.56 1.47 -1.08
N GLN A 147 -1.18 2.73 -1.25
CA GLN A 147 -1.86 3.86 -0.62
C GLN A 147 -3.35 3.98 -1.01
N ASN A 148 -3.70 3.56 -2.23
CA ASN A 148 -5.09 3.50 -2.70
C ASN A 148 -5.92 2.34 -2.11
N GLY A 149 -5.34 1.53 -1.21
CA GLY A 149 -6.00 0.40 -0.56
C GLY A 149 -5.95 -0.91 -1.36
N SER A 150 -5.46 -0.90 -2.61
CA SER A 150 -5.29 -2.14 -3.38
C SER A 150 -4.17 -3.01 -2.83
N TYR A 151 -4.31 -4.33 -2.99
CA TYR A 151 -3.31 -5.31 -2.60
C TYR A 151 -2.65 -5.93 -3.82
N GLN A 152 -1.36 -6.27 -3.69
CA GLN A 152 -0.60 -7.01 -4.70
C GLN A 152 0.20 -8.13 -4.04
N TYR A 153 0.32 -9.26 -4.75
CA TYR A 153 1.17 -10.36 -4.34
C TYR A 153 2.65 -9.97 -4.45
N VAL A 154 3.41 -10.26 -3.39
CA VAL A 154 4.87 -10.05 -3.35
C VAL A 154 5.60 -11.38 -3.43
N GLY A 155 5.24 -12.35 -2.59
CA GLY A 155 5.98 -13.62 -2.53
C GLY A 155 7.42 -13.44 -2.04
N ALA A 156 8.33 -14.31 -2.46
CA ALA A 156 9.75 -14.25 -2.13
C ALA A 156 10.49 -13.11 -2.86
N GLU A 157 10.05 -12.73 -4.05
CA GLU A 157 10.68 -11.67 -4.84
C GLU A 157 9.66 -10.88 -5.67
N LYS A 158 9.75 -9.55 -5.63
CA LYS A 158 8.91 -8.67 -6.46
C LYS A 158 9.57 -7.35 -6.78
N ALA A 159 9.47 -6.89 -8.02
CA ALA A 159 9.71 -5.50 -8.38
C ALA A 159 8.40 -4.69 -8.27
N LEU A 160 8.43 -3.56 -7.57
CA LEU A 160 7.34 -2.60 -7.48
C LEU A 160 7.82 -1.23 -7.99
N THR A 161 7.12 -0.70 -8.98
CA THR A 161 7.22 0.71 -9.35
C THR A 161 6.35 1.52 -8.40
N LEU A 162 6.95 2.50 -7.73
CA LEU A 162 6.32 3.38 -6.77
C LEU A 162 6.39 4.83 -7.26
N ASP A 163 5.29 5.55 -7.19
CA ASP A 163 5.26 6.98 -7.48
C ASP A 163 6.14 7.76 -6.50
N ALA A 164 6.50 9.00 -6.88
CA ALA A 164 7.19 9.91 -5.98
C ALA A 164 6.43 10.00 -4.65
N VAL A 165 7.14 9.87 -3.53
CA VAL A 165 6.59 9.91 -2.16
C VAL A 165 5.49 8.87 -1.84
N GLU A 166 5.24 7.90 -2.72
CA GLU A 166 4.26 6.83 -2.47
C GLU A 166 4.70 5.96 -1.29
N SER A 167 3.73 5.64 -0.43
CA SER A 167 3.91 4.65 0.64
C SER A 167 3.17 3.37 0.36
N VAL A 168 3.80 2.26 0.73
CA VAL A 168 3.22 0.92 0.69
C VAL A 168 3.41 0.21 2.02
N TRP A 169 2.57 -0.78 2.32
CA TRP A 169 2.61 -1.54 3.56
C TRP A 169 2.70 -3.04 3.27
N PHE A 170 3.82 -3.64 3.67
CA PHE A 170 4.05 -5.07 3.56
C PHE A 170 3.37 -5.79 4.72
N THR A 171 2.48 -6.73 4.44
CA THR A 171 1.71 -7.49 5.44
C THR A 171 1.51 -8.92 4.97
N ILE A 172 1.07 -9.78 5.88
CA ILE A 172 0.72 -11.16 5.58
C ILE A 172 -0.72 -11.23 5.04
N ASN A 173 -0.93 -12.03 4.01
CA ASN A 173 -2.23 -12.37 3.45
C ASN A 173 -2.99 -13.30 4.40
N GLU A 174 -3.75 -12.69 5.31
CA GLU A 174 -4.57 -13.40 6.29
C GLU A 174 -6.04 -12.97 6.12
N ALA A 175 -6.97 -13.68 6.76
CA ALA A 175 -8.39 -13.38 6.75
C ALA A 175 -8.67 -11.93 7.23
N ASN A 176 -9.52 -11.22 6.47
CA ASN A 176 -10.06 -9.91 6.83
C ASN A 176 -11.26 -10.11 7.77
N ASP A 177 -11.01 -10.46 9.03
CA ASP A 177 -12.09 -10.58 10.01
C ASP A 177 -12.36 -9.28 10.79
N GLY A 178 -11.61 -8.21 10.52
CA GLY A 178 -11.80 -6.91 11.16
C GLY A 178 -11.49 -6.91 12.67
N GLN A 179 -10.98 -8.02 13.22
CA GLN A 179 -10.75 -8.22 14.65
C GLN A 179 -9.27 -8.54 14.84
N GLY A 180 -8.49 -7.57 15.34
CA GLY A 180 -7.04 -7.70 15.51
C GLY A 180 -6.57 -8.81 16.48
N GLU A 181 -7.48 -9.61 17.04
CA GLU A 181 -7.19 -10.65 18.02
C GLU A 181 -6.47 -11.86 17.42
N LYS A 182 -6.74 -12.20 16.15
CA LYS A 182 -6.15 -13.39 15.50
C LYS A 182 -4.67 -13.26 15.13
N TYR A 183 -4.12 -12.05 15.23
CA TYR A 183 -2.72 -11.81 14.88
C TYR A 183 -1.78 -12.00 16.08
N ASN A 184 -2.29 -12.08 17.31
CA ASN A 184 -1.47 -11.95 18.52
C ASN A 184 -0.67 -13.21 18.87
N ASP A 185 -1.12 -14.39 18.44
CA ASP A 185 -0.39 -15.64 18.59
C ASP A 185 0.50 -15.97 17.37
N ASN A 186 0.52 -15.11 16.36
CA ASN A 186 1.47 -15.26 15.26
C ASN A 186 2.92 -15.11 15.78
N THR A 187 3.83 -15.96 15.30
CA THR A 187 5.25 -15.95 15.72
C THR A 187 6.21 -15.93 14.54
N GLY A 188 7.42 -15.42 14.78
CA GLY A 188 8.43 -15.25 13.74
C GLY A 188 8.27 -13.93 12.98
N PHE A 189 8.95 -13.83 11.84
CA PHE A 189 8.89 -12.66 10.95
C PHE A 189 9.51 -13.01 9.60
N LEU A 190 9.17 -12.21 8.59
CA LEU A 190 9.91 -12.17 7.33
C LEU A 190 10.88 -10.99 7.39
N THR A 191 12.08 -11.17 6.85
CA THR A 191 13.06 -10.11 6.59
C THR A 191 12.95 -9.74 5.13
N VAL A 192 12.76 -8.45 4.84
CA VAL A 192 12.67 -7.90 3.49
C VAL A 192 13.89 -7.02 3.24
N GLU A 193 14.70 -7.45 2.28
CA GLU A 193 15.78 -6.67 1.68
C GLU A 193 15.24 -5.97 0.44
N TRP A 194 15.79 -4.81 0.09
CA TRP A 194 15.36 -4.09 -1.10
C TRP A 194 16.52 -3.42 -1.82
N GLU A 195 16.35 -3.27 -3.13
CA GLU A 195 17.28 -2.57 -4.01
C GLU A 195 16.47 -1.61 -4.89
N CYS A 196 16.97 -0.39 -5.07
CA CYS A 196 16.39 0.53 -6.05
C CYS A 196 17.09 0.34 -7.40
N GLU A 197 16.36 -0.19 -8.38
CA GLU A 197 16.91 -0.57 -9.69
C GLU A 197 17.33 0.64 -10.51
N ASP A 198 16.61 1.75 -10.37
CA ASP A 198 16.72 2.97 -11.17
C ASP A 198 17.08 4.22 -10.33
N CYS A 199 17.61 4.04 -9.11
CA CYS A 199 18.15 5.13 -8.29
C CYS A 199 19.62 5.47 -8.61
N LYS A 200 20.27 4.70 -9.48
CA LYS A 200 21.64 5.02 -9.91
C LYS A 200 21.61 6.29 -10.78
N PRO A 201 22.51 7.26 -10.53
CA PRO A 201 22.62 8.49 -11.31
C PRO A 201 23.04 8.24 -12.76
#